data_AF-T1BQ05-F1
#
_entry.id   AF-T1BQ05-F1
#
_cell.length_a   1.000
_cell.length_b   1.000
_cell.length_c   1.000
_cell.angle_alpha   90.00
_cell.angle_beta   90.00
_cell.angle_gamma   90.00
#
_symmetry.space_group_name_H-M   'P 1'
#
loop_
_entity.id
_entity.type
_entity.pdbx_description
1 polymer ?
#
loop_
_entity_poly.entity_id
_entity_poly.type
_entity_poly.pdbx_seq_one_letter_code
_entity_poly.pdbx_strand_id
1 'polypeptide(L)' 'SVMPAFGSQLSDDEIAHVLTYVLNNFNNKGGTITPAEVKAVRAGDKPR' A
#
# COMPACT_ATOMS: atom_id res chain seq x y z
N SER A 1 -13.42 14.72 7.63
CA SER A 1 -12.82 14.61 6.29
C SER A 1 -12.71 13.16 5.89
N VAL A 2 -12.94 12.84 4.61
CA VAL A 2 -12.80 11.49 4.04
C VAL A 2 -11.46 11.35 3.33
N MET A 3 -10.92 10.13 3.22
CA MET A 3 -9.69 9.86 2.46
C MET A 3 -10.05 9.61 0.99
N PRO A 4 -9.53 10.40 0.02
CA PRO A 4 -9.71 10.15 -1.40
C PRO A 4 -9.04 8.84 -1.86
N ALA A 5 -9.50 8.28 -2.97
CA ALA A 5 -8.85 7.13 -3.59
C ALA A 5 -7.62 7.59 -4.40
N PHE A 6 -6.47 6.93 -4.17
CA PHE A 6 -5.20 7.25 -4.83
C PHE A 6 -4.82 6.27 -5.96
N GLY A 7 -5.64 5.24 -6.22
CA GLY A 7 -5.29 4.17 -7.16
C GLY A 7 -5.09 4.62 -8.61
N SER A 8 -5.70 5.72 -9.03
CA SER A 8 -5.49 6.31 -10.37
C SER A 8 -4.29 7.25 -10.45
N GLN A 9 -3.74 7.67 -9.30
CA GLN A 9 -2.68 8.68 -9.22
C GLN A 9 -1.31 8.08 -8.91
N LEU A 10 -1.27 6.95 -8.21
CA LEU A 10 -0.05 6.27 -7.79
C LEU A 10 0.07 4.89 -8.44
N SER A 11 1.28 4.57 -8.87
CA SER A 11 1.67 3.23 -9.31
C SER A 11 1.69 2.24 -8.14
N ASP A 12 1.68 0.93 -8.45
CA ASP A 12 1.75 -0.11 -7.43
C ASP A 12 3.06 -0.04 -6.62
N ASP A 13 4.16 0.34 -7.27
CA ASP A 13 5.47 0.54 -6.63
C ASP A 13 5.46 1.70 -5.63
N GLU A 14 4.89 2.85 -6.03
CA GLU A 14 4.80 4.02 -5.15
C GLU A 14 3.95 3.74 -3.91
N ILE A 15 2.83 3.04 -4.09
CA ILE A 15 1.97 2.65 -2.97
C ILE A 15 2.71 1.68 -2.06
N ALA A 16 3.39 0.67 -2.61
CA ALA A 16 4.17 -0.30 -1.85
C ALA A 16 5.27 0.37 -1.01
N HIS A 17 5.99 1.33 -1.60
CA HIS A 17 7.04 2.08 -0.90
C HIS A 17 6.50 3.00 0.19
N VAL A 18 5.41 3.74 -0.07
CA VAL A 18 4.80 4.60 0.96
C VAL A 18 4.29 3.77 2.13
N LEU A 19 3.60 2.67 1.87
CA LEU A 19 3.10 1.78 2.92
C LEU A 19 4.26 1.16 3.72
N THR A 20 5.30 0.71 3.05
CA THR A 20 6.51 0.18 3.70
C THR A 20 7.18 1.26 4.56
N TYR A 21 7.28 2.50 4.08
CA TYR A 21 7.80 3.60 4.88
C TYR A 21 6.97 3.82 6.15
N VAL A 22 5.64 3.93 6.03
CA VAL A 22 4.75 4.13 7.19
C VAL A 22 4.86 2.97 8.17
N LEU A 23 4.92 1.73 7.70
CA LEU A 23 5.03 0.53 8.55
C LEU A 23 6.33 0.48 9.37
N ASN A 24 7.44 1.00 8.82
CA ASN A 24 8.74 0.99 9.50
C ASN A 24 9.05 2.26 10.29
N ASN A 25 8.20 3.28 10.17
CA ASN A 25 8.33 4.54 10.91
C ASN A 25 7.20 4.67 11.95
N PHE A 26 7.28 5.71 12.76
CA PHE A 26 6.22 6.04 13.74
C PHE A 26 5.95 4.94 14.78
N ASN A 27 6.96 4.14 15.11
CA ASN A 27 6.88 3.06 16.11
C ASN A 27 5.86 1.95 15.76
N ASN A 28 5.57 1.78 14.46
CA ASN A 28 4.81 0.66 13.92
C ASN A 28 5.63 -0.64 13.92
N LYS A 29 4.95 -1.79 13.69
CA LYS A 29 5.54 -3.14 13.80
C LYS A 29 6.57 -3.48 12.71
N GLY A 30 6.82 -2.59 11.77
CA GLY A 30 7.64 -2.85 10.60
C GLY A 30 6.94 -3.73 9.57
N GLY A 31 7.73 -4.24 8.62
CA GLY A 31 7.28 -5.11 7.54
C GLY A 31 7.56 -4.51 6.18
N THR A 32 7.14 -5.21 5.12
CA THR A 32 7.33 -4.77 3.75
C THR A 32 6.11 -5.13 2.95
N ILE A 33 5.64 -4.20 2.14
CA ILE A 33 4.61 -4.43 1.14
C ILE A 33 5.29 -4.43 -0.22
N THR A 34 5.00 -5.45 -1.02
CA THR A 34 5.52 -5.58 -2.37
C THR A 34 4.53 -4.99 -3.39
N PRO A 35 5.02 -4.56 -4.56
CA PRO A 35 4.16 -4.09 -5.64
C PRO A 35 3.16 -5.16 -6.12
N ALA A 36 3.54 -6.44 -6.05
CA ALA A 36 2.68 -7.56 -6.41
C ALA A 36 1.47 -7.70 -5.47
N GLU A 37 1.67 -7.48 -4.16
CA GLU A 37 0.57 -7.48 -3.18
C GLU A 37 -0.39 -6.31 -3.42
N VAL A 38 0.14 -5.12 -3.73
CA VAL A 38 -0.70 -3.96 -4.09
C VAL A 38 -1.51 -4.25 -5.35
N LYS A 39 -0.87 -4.83 -6.37
CA LYS A 39 -1.52 -5.20 -7.63
C LYS A 39 -2.64 -6.22 -7.42
N ALA A 40 -2.43 -7.23 -6.58
CA ALA A 40 -3.46 -8.22 -6.24
C ALA A 40 -4.69 -7.54 -5.61
N VAL A 41 -4.48 -6.69 -4.59
CA VAL A 41 -5.56 -5.94 -3.94
C VAL A 41 -6.27 -5.01 -4.93
N ARG A 42 -5.52 -4.34 -5.82
CA ARG A 42 -6.06 -3.46 -6.86
C ARG A 42 -6.93 -4.21 -7.87
N ALA A 43 -6.57 -5.45 -8.21
CA ALA A 43 -7.36 -6.31 -9.08
C ALA A 43 -8.65 -6.83 -8.41
N GLY A 44 -8.84 -6.56 -7.11
CA GLY A 44 -9.99 -7.01 -6.33
C GLY A 44 -9.74 -8.30 -5.56
N ASP A 45 -8.53 -8.85 -5.61
CA ASP A 45 -8.11 -9.96 -4.76
C ASP A 45 -7.84 -9.42 -3.36
N LYS A 46 -8.90 -9.31 -2.56
CA LYS A 46 -8.74 -9.04 -1.13
C LYS A 46 -8.02 -10.23 -0.51
N PRO A 47 -6.83 -10.06 0.10
CA PRO A 47 -6.31 -11.08 1.00
C PRO A 47 -7.36 -11.29 2.09
N ARG A 48 -7.80 -12.55 2.25
CA ARG A 48 -8.76 -12.95 3.27
C ARG A 48 -8.12 -12.92 4.65
#